data_AF-A0A7W5Q9Q0-F1
#
_entry.id   AF-A0A7W5Q9Q0-F1
#
_cell.length_a   1.000
_cell.length_b   1.000
_cell.length_c   1.000
_cell.angle_alpha   90.00
_cell.angle_beta   90.00
_cell.angle_gamma   90.00
#
_symmetry.space_group_name_H-M   'P 1'
#
loop_
_entity.id
_entity.type
_entity.pdbx_description
1 polymer ?
#
loop_
_entity_poly.entity_id
_entity_poly.type
_entity_poly.pdbx_seq_one_letter_code
_entity_poly.pdbx_strand_id
1 'polypeptide(L)'
;MLRRRDGDRAGPAFYGDMRAGVPVIGVIDDEGYRVGRFKDGDIGGDAELEPQVRLDAFRAAAKAAREVAGLYAKQGNAASSRHYETVAQQLDEQIE
;
A
#
# COMPACT_ATOMS: atom_id res chain seq x y z
N MET A 1 -3.44 -5.96 -0.21
CA MET A 1 -4.02 -4.63 -0.48
C MET A 1 -5.47 -4.63 -0.03
N LEU A 2 -5.87 -3.59 0.71
CA LEU A 2 -7.26 -3.32 1.05
C LEU A 2 -7.61 -1.97 0.42
N ARG A 3 -8.72 -1.89 -0.31
CA ARG A 3 -9.23 -0.62 -0.80
C ARG A 3 -10.59 -0.39 -0.19
N ARG A 4 -10.73 0.70 0.57
CA ARG A 4 -12.05 1.09 1.05
C ARG A 4 -12.85 1.59 -0.15
N ARG A 5 -14.10 1.15 -0.25
CA ARG A 5 -15.02 1.60 -1.30
C ARG A 5 -16.19 2.29 -0.61
N ASP A 6 -16.17 3.62 -0.56
CA ASP A 6 -17.28 4.43 -0.06
C ASP A 6 -18.18 4.78 -1.26
N GLY A 7 -19.07 3.86 -1.61
CA GLY A 7 -19.96 3.99 -2.78
C GLY A 7 -19.20 3.97 -4.12
N ASP A 8 -19.39 5.00 -4.94
CA ASP A 8 -18.72 5.15 -6.24
C ASP A 8 -17.34 5.82 -6.16
N ARG A 9 -16.94 6.31 -4.98
CA ARG A 9 -15.59 6.86 -4.78
C ARG A 9 -14.65 5.75 -4.37
N ALA A 10 -13.55 5.67 -5.11
CA ALA A 10 -12.42 4.87 -4.69
C ALA A 10 -11.82 5.54 -3.44
N GLY A 11 -12.05 4.94 -2.28
CA GLY A 11 -11.50 5.42 -1.01
C GLY A 11 -10.04 5.03 -0.83
N PRO A 12 -9.50 5.28 0.36
CA PRO A 12 -8.10 5.02 0.69
C PRO A 12 -7.66 3.62 0.32
N ALA A 13 -6.49 3.52 -0.29
CA ALA A 13 -5.89 2.24 -0.66
C ALA A 13 -4.72 1.92 0.30
N PHE A 14 -4.86 0.83 1.03
CA PHE A 14 -3.78 0.27 1.83
C PHE A 14 -2.97 -0.74 1.00
N TYR A 15 -1.67 -0.48 0.91
CA TYR A 15 -0.66 -1.34 0.32
C TYR A 15 0.33 -1.74 1.40
N GLY A 16 0.48 -3.03 1.66
CA GLY A 16 1.38 -3.49 2.70
C GLY A 16 1.14 -4.93 3.10
N ASP A 17 1.87 -5.32 4.14
CA ASP A 17 1.79 -6.66 4.69
C ASP A 17 0.57 -6.80 5.60
N MET A 18 -0.09 -7.95 5.50
CA MET A 18 -1.27 -8.30 6.26
C MET A 18 -1.03 -9.63 6.94
N ARG A 19 -1.24 -9.68 8.26
CA ARG A 19 -1.12 -10.91 9.04
C ARG A 19 -2.46 -11.21 9.68
N ALA A 20 -3.00 -12.40 9.41
CA ALA A 20 -4.32 -12.82 9.90
C ALA A 20 -5.47 -11.84 9.59
N GLY A 21 -5.41 -11.17 8.44
CA GLY A 21 -6.42 -10.18 8.03
C GLY A 21 -6.26 -8.78 8.64
N VAL A 22 -5.23 -8.56 9.46
CA VAL A 22 -4.93 -7.26 10.07
C VAL A 22 -3.71 -6.65 9.36
N PRO A 23 -3.76 -5.37 8.93
CA PRO A 23 -2.59 -4.66 8.43
C PRO A 23 -1.48 -4.65 9.49
N VAL A 24 -0.24 -4.90 9.10
CA VAL A 24 0.91 -4.89 10.02
C VAL A 24 1.82 -3.70 9.75
N ILE A 25 2.15 -3.50 8.48
CA ILE A 25 3.03 -2.43 8.02
C ILE A 25 2.73 -2.11 6.56
N GLY A 26 2.75 -0.83 6.20
CA GLY A 26 2.55 -0.43 4.82
C GLY A 26 2.24 1.04 4.67
N VAL A 27 1.58 1.33 3.55
CA VAL A 27 1.25 2.67 3.10
C VAL A 27 -0.26 2.75 2.85
N ILE A 28 -0.89 3.80 3.37
CA ILE A 28 -2.23 4.21 3.00
C ILE A 28 -2.09 5.39 2.06
N ASP A 29 -2.64 5.25 0.85
CA ASP A 29 -2.82 6.33 -0.11
C ASP A 29 -4.19 6.99 0.14
N ASP A 30 -4.17 8.18 0.75
CA ASP A 30 -5.34 8.96 1.18
C ASP A 30 -5.02 10.47 1.12
N GLU A 31 -5.13 11.06 -0.09
CA GLU A 31 -4.72 12.45 -0.40
C GLU A 31 -3.23 12.77 -0.09
N GLY A 32 -2.45 11.71 0.12
CA GLY A 32 -1.06 11.69 0.56
C GLY A 32 -0.69 10.31 1.12
N TYR A 33 0.59 10.05 1.33
CA TYR A 33 1.05 8.76 1.85
C TYR A 33 1.17 8.77 3.38
N ARG A 34 0.33 7.98 4.05
CA ARG A 34 0.52 7.62 5.46
C ARG A 34 1.30 6.32 5.52
N VAL A 35 2.47 6.35 6.13
CA VAL A 35 3.46 5.27 6.08
C VAL A 35 3.80 4.82 7.48
N GLY A 36 3.87 3.51 7.71
CA GLY A 36 4.35 3.00 8.98
C GLY A 36 3.79 1.65 9.36
N ARG A 37 3.99 1.30 10.64
CA ARG A 37 3.35 0.14 11.26
C ARG A 37 1.91 0.48 11.61
N PHE A 38 1.05 -0.52 11.49
CA PHE A 38 -0.32 -0.43 11.97
C PHE A 38 -0.31 -0.58 13.49
N LYS A 39 -0.80 0.42 14.21
CA LYS A 39 -0.83 0.47 15.66
C LYS A 39 -2.09 1.20 16.10
N ASP A 40 -2.79 0.66 17.09
CA ASP A 40 -4.01 1.24 17.64
C ASP A 40 -5.11 1.58 16.61
N GLY A 41 -5.15 0.82 15.50
CA GLY A 41 -6.17 0.99 14.47
C GLY A 41 -5.80 1.95 13.32
N ASP A 42 -4.59 2.52 13.33
CA ASP A 42 -4.15 3.47 12.29
C ASP A 42 -2.69 3.22 11.85
N ILE A 43 -2.29 3.84 10.73
CA ILE A 43 -0.93 3.84 10.21
C ILE A 43 -0.35 5.25 10.27
N GLY A 44 0.88 5.36 10.79
CA GLY A 44 1.60 6.63 10.85
C GLY A 44 1.23 7.51 12.04
N GLY A 45 0.62 6.94 13.09
CA GLY A 45 0.29 7.65 14.34
C GLY A 45 1.49 7.86 15.29
N ASP A 46 2.65 7.23 15.02
CA ASP A 46 3.84 7.47 15.82
C ASP A 46 4.51 8.79 15.36
N ALA A 47 4.63 9.76 16.28
CA ALA A 47 5.15 11.11 16.03
C ALA A 47 6.61 11.16 15.52
N GLU A 48 7.36 10.06 15.70
CA GLU A 48 8.69 9.85 15.14
C GLU A 48 8.72 8.48 14.45
N LEU A 49 8.37 8.48 13.16
CA LEU A 49 8.49 7.30 12.33
C LEU A 49 9.98 7.05 12.07
N GLU A 50 10.53 5.96 12.63
CA GLU A 50 11.92 5.59 12.36
C GLU A 50 12.16 5.46 10.84
N PRO A 51 13.27 6.00 10.30
CA PRO A 51 13.54 5.94 8.86
C PRO A 51 13.52 4.51 8.31
N GLN A 52 13.99 3.54 9.09
CA GLN A 52 13.96 2.12 8.71
C GLN A 52 12.52 1.59 8.58
N VAL A 53 11.62 2.00 9.48
CA VAL A 53 10.20 1.60 9.44
C VAL A 53 9.51 2.18 8.22
N ARG A 54 9.86 3.42 7.86
CA ARG A 54 9.38 4.05 6.62
C ARG A 54 9.78 3.24 5.40
N LEU A 55 11.06 2.87 5.29
CA LEU A 55 11.58 2.07 4.17
C LEU A 55 10.92 0.69 4.11
N ASP A 56 10.80 0.01 5.26
CA ASP A 56 10.17 -1.31 5.34
C ASP A 56 8.70 -1.26 4.94
N ALA A 57 7.99 -0.19 5.31
CA ALA A 57 6.61 0.04 4.91
C ALA A 57 6.46 0.28 3.41
N PHE A 58 7.31 1.12 2.79
CA PHE A 58 7.30 1.31 1.34
C PHE A 58 7.66 0.03 0.59
N ARG A 59 8.65 -0.74 1.07
CA ARG A 59 8.98 -2.06 0.50
C ARG A 59 7.80 -3.02 0.56
N ALA A 60 7.13 -3.10 1.71
CA ALA A 60 5.95 -3.93 1.87
C ALA A 60 4.81 -3.48 0.94
N ALA A 61 4.61 -2.16 0.80
CA ALA A 61 3.62 -1.57 -0.06
C ALA A 61 3.88 -1.86 -1.55
N ALA A 62 5.10 -1.63 -2.02
CA ALA A 62 5.50 -1.88 -3.41
C ALA A 62 5.37 -3.37 -3.76
N LYS A 63 5.77 -4.26 -2.84
CA LYS A 63 5.56 -5.71 -3.00
C LYS A 63 4.08 -6.04 -3.13
N ALA A 64 3.22 -5.52 -2.25
CA ALA A 64 1.79 -5.76 -2.28
C ALA A 64 1.15 -5.23 -3.58
N ALA A 65 1.58 -4.06 -4.07
CA ALA A 65 1.10 -3.48 -5.33
C ALA A 65 1.49 -4.37 -6.54
N ARG A 66 2.72 -4.90 -6.57
CA ARG A 66 3.15 -5.86 -7.61
C ARG A 66 2.34 -7.15 -7.60
N GLU A 67 2.05 -7.69 -6.43
CA GLU A 67 1.21 -8.88 -6.30
C GLU A 67 -0.19 -8.64 -6.86
N VAL A 68 -0.79 -7.48 -6.56
CA VAL A 68 -2.09 -7.07 -7.11
C VAL A 68 -2.03 -6.88 -8.63
N ALA A 69 -0.97 -6.25 -9.15
CA ALA A 69 -0.78 -6.14 -10.60
C ALA A 69 -0.76 -7.51 -11.26
N GLY A 70 0.03 -8.46 -10.71
CA GLY A 70 0.09 -9.83 -11.19
C GLY A 70 -1.26 -10.56 -11.12
N LEU A 71 -2.08 -10.30 -10.10
CA LEU A 71 -3.44 -10.83 -10.01
C LEU A 71 -4.34 -10.28 -11.13
N TYR A 72 -4.29 -8.99 -11.41
CA TYR A 72 -5.06 -8.39 -12.51
C TYR A 72 -4.58 -8.84 -13.89
N ALA A 73 -3.27 -9.02 -14.08
CA ALA A 73 -2.71 -9.59 -15.30
C ALA A 73 -3.27 -10.99 -15.56
N LYS A 74 -3.30 -11.85 -14.53
CA LYS A 74 -3.87 -13.20 -14.61
C LYS A 74 -5.37 -13.21 -14.93
N GLN A 75 -6.09 -12.14 -14.56
CA GLN A 75 -7.51 -11.95 -14.85
C GLN A 75 -7.77 -11.32 -16.24
N GLY A 76 -6.72 -11.06 -17.03
CA GLY A 76 -6.85 -10.40 -18.34
C GLY A 76 -7.10 -8.90 -18.27
N ASN A 77 -7.02 -8.29 -17.08
CA ASN A 77 -7.22 -6.86 -16.87
C ASN A 77 -5.88 -6.12 -16.95
N ALA A 78 -5.38 -5.94 -18.17
CA ALA A 78 -4.10 -5.28 -18.43
C ALA A 78 -4.07 -3.82 -17.95
N ALA A 79 -5.20 -3.11 -18.01
CA ALA A 79 -5.29 -1.72 -17.54
C ALA A 79 -5.04 -1.61 -16.04
N SER A 80 -5.70 -2.45 -15.23
CA SER A 80 -5.50 -2.47 -13.78
C SER A 80 -4.12 -3.00 -13.42
N SER A 81 -3.61 -4.02 -14.14
CA SER A 81 -2.24 -4.52 -13.95
C SER A 81 -1.21 -3.39 -14.07
N ARG A 82 -1.26 -2.63 -15.18
CA ARG A 82 -0.34 -1.51 -15.40
C ARG A 82 -0.49 -0.43 -14.34
N HIS A 83 -1.72 -0.12 -13.94
CA HIS A 83 -1.97 0.85 -12.88
C HIS A 83 -1.26 0.48 -11.58
N TYR A 84 -1.40 -0.78 -11.12
CA TYR A 84 -0.74 -1.22 -9.89
C TYR A 84 0.77 -1.44 -10.04
N GLU A 85 1.28 -1.72 -11.23
CA GLU A 85 2.73 -1.67 -11.52
C GLU A 85 3.28 -0.25 -11.38
N THR A 86 2.59 0.76 -11.91
CA THR A 86 2.98 2.16 -11.75
C THR A 86 2.95 2.58 -10.27
N VAL A 87 1.93 2.16 -9.51
CA VAL A 87 1.87 2.40 -8.07
C VAL A 87 3.07 1.76 -7.36
N ALA A 88 3.43 0.52 -7.71
CA ALA A 88 4.60 -0.13 -7.13
C ALA A 88 5.91 0.61 -7.43
N GLN A 89 6.07 1.14 -8.64
CA GLN A 89 7.23 1.97 -8.99
C GLN A 89 7.28 3.26 -8.18
N GLN A 90 6.16 3.98 -8.06
CA GLN A 90 6.09 5.20 -7.26
C GLN A 90 6.42 4.95 -5.79
N LEU A 91 6.00 3.81 -5.24
CA LEU A 91 6.32 3.42 -3.87
C LEU A 91 7.80 3.07 -3.70
N ASP A 92 8.42 2.46 -4.72
CA ASP A 92 9.87 2.19 -4.71
C ASP A 92 10.70 3.47 -4.84
N GLU A 93 10.24 4.47 -5.60
CA GLU A 93 10.89 5.79 -5.67
C GLU A 93 10.91 6.51 -4.31
N GLN A 94 10.03 6.14 -3.37
CA GLN A 94 10.06 6.68 -2.00
C GLN A 94 11.10 5.99 -1.09
N ILE A 95 11.76 4.93 -1.58
CA ILE A 95 12.82 4.19 -0.86
C ILE A 95 14.21 4.77 -1.18
N GLU A 96 14.40 5.37 -2.37
CA GLU A 96 15.67 5.95 -2.83
C GLU A 96 16.03 7.31 -2.19
#